data_AF-A0A9E3C1U1-F1
#
_entry.id   AF-A0A9E3C1U1-F1
#
_cell.length_a   1.000
_cell.length_b   1.000
_cell.length_c   1.000
_cell.angle_alpha   90.00
_cell.angle_beta   90.00
_cell.angle_gamma   90.00
#
_symmetry.space_group_name_H-M   'P 1'
#
loop_
_entity.id
_entity.type
_entity.pdbx_description
1 polymer ?
#
loop_
_entity_poly.entity_id
_entity_poly.type
_entity_poly.pdbx_seq_one_letter_code
_entity_poly.pdbx_strand_id
1 'polypeptide(L)' 'MTLSNSARRDAFVTPALKAWTTDVVRALAALWCLWRQRRVERRQLAAMDARSLRELGISPELADYELNRPFWQPMRDLRR' A
#
# COMPACT_ATOMS: atom_id res chain seq x y z
N MET A 1 35.02 33.86 39.53
CA MET A 1 35.55 32.91 38.54
C MET A 1 34.77 31.59 38.68
N THR A 2 33.57 31.51 38.10
CA THR A 2 32.74 30.30 38.03
C THR A 2 31.82 30.42 36.81
N LEU A 3 32.31 30.00 35.63
CA LEU A 3 31.50 29.87 34.42
C LEU A 3 30.70 28.56 34.53
N SER A 4 29.50 28.62 35.11
CA SER A 4 28.52 27.54 35.03
C SER A 4 27.86 27.56 33.65
N ASN A 5 28.52 26.94 32.67
CA ASN A 5 28.08 26.82 31.28
C ASN A 5 27.81 25.34 30.93
N SER A 6 26.99 24.67 31.75
CA SER A 6 26.62 23.26 31.54
C SER A 6 25.13 23.06 31.22
N ALA A 7 24.28 24.09 31.38
CA ALA A 7 22.82 23.94 31.24
C ALA A 7 22.27 24.11 29.80
N ARG A 8 23.13 24.17 28.78
CA ARG A 8 22.73 24.52 27.40
C ARG A 8 23.04 23.42 26.38
N ARG A 9 22.91 22.14 26.76
CA ARG A 9 23.24 21.00 25.88
C ARG A 9 22.04 20.19 25.37
N ASP A 10 20.82 20.41 25.87
CA ASP A 10 19.72 19.47 25.60
C ASP A 10 18.58 20.00 24.70
N ALA A 11 18.68 21.23 24.18
CA ALA A 11 17.53 21.89 23.53
C ALA A 11 17.42 21.72 22.00
N PHE A 12 18.25 20.88 21.36
CA PHE A 12 18.23 20.70 19.89
C PHE A 12 17.59 19.38 19.42
N VAL A 13 16.67 18.80 20.19
CA VAL A 13 15.82 17.72 19.65
C VAL A 13 14.83 18.37 18.69
N THR A 14 15.17 18.40 17.41
CA THR A 14 14.36 18.99 16.33
C THR A 14 13.09 18.17 16.15
N PRO A 15 11.90 18.62 16.61
CA PRO A 15 10.69 17.81 16.53
C PRO A 15 10.17 17.69 15.08
N ALA A 16 10.53 18.64 14.22
CA ALA A 16 10.05 18.72 12.84
C ALA A 16 10.45 17.50 11.98
N LEU A 17 11.68 16.99 12.13
CA LEU A 17 12.12 15.80 11.40
C LEU A 17 11.36 14.54 11.82
N LYS A 18 11.07 14.41 13.12
CA LYS A 18 10.40 13.24 13.71
C LYS A 18 8.91 13.17 13.32
N ALA A 19 8.28 14.32 13.17
CA ALA A 19 6.92 14.44 12.66
C ALA A 19 6.81 13.95 11.21
N TRP A 20 7.67 14.45 10.31
CA TRP A 20 7.68 14.04 8.89
C TRP A 20 7.97 12.56 8.69
N THR A 21 8.89 11.96 9.48
CA THR A 21 9.13 10.51 9.39
C THR A 21 7.91 9.68 9.77
N THR A 22 7.13 10.14 10.75
CA THR A 22 5.94 9.43 11.22
C THR A 22 4.84 9.44 10.16
N ASP A 23 4.65 10.58 9.49
CA ASP A 23 3.65 10.71 8.43
C ASP A 23 4.02 9.91 7.18
N VAL A 24 5.29 9.91 6.78
CA VAL A 24 5.77 9.08 5.65
C VAL A 24 5.59 7.58 5.95
N VAL A 25 5.94 7.14 7.17
CA VAL A 25 5.75 5.74 7.57
C VAL A 25 4.28 5.35 7.56
N ARG A 26 3.38 6.23 8.02
CA ARG A 26 1.92 5.99 7.95
C ARG A 26 1.41 5.90 6.52
N ALA A 27 1.86 6.80 5.63
CA ALA A 27 1.49 6.77 4.23
C ALA A 27 1.97 5.47 3.54
N LEU A 28 3.21 5.06 3.79
CA LEU A 28 3.75 3.79 3.28
C LEU A 28 3.01 2.58 3.84
N ALA A 29 2.66 2.58 5.13
CA ALA A 29 1.88 1.51 5.75
C ALA A 29 0.47 1.41 5.15
N ALA A 30 -0.19 2.55 4.90
CA ALA A 30 -1.49 2.60 4.24
C ALA A 30 -1.42 2.06 2.81
N LEU A 31 -0.38 2.44 2.06
CA LEU A 31 -0.13 1.94 0.71
C LEU A 31 0.15 0.44 0.70
N TRP A 32 0.91 -0.06 1.68
CA TRP A 32 1.17 -1.48 1.85
C TRP A 32 -0.09 -2.27 2.18
N CYS A 33 -0.95 -1.77 3.07
CA CYS A 33 -2.24 -2.37 3.36
C CYS A 33 -3.13 -2.46 2.11
N LEU A 34 -3.18 -1.39 1.31
CA LEU A 34 -3.91 -1.37 0.04
C LEU A 34 -3.35 -2.41 -0.94
N TRP A 35 -2.04 -2.51 -1.07
CA TRP A 35 -1.40 -3.51 -1.93
C TRP A 35 -1.65 -4.94 -1.45
N ARG A 36 -1.66 -5.16 -0.13
CA ARG A 36 -1.98 -6.47 0.45
C ARG A 36 -3.42 -6.86 0.15
N GLN A 37 -4.36 -5.94 0.31
CA GLN A 37 -5.76 -6.17 0.00
C GLN A 37 -5.94 -6.52 -1.49
N ARG A 38 -5.35 -5.73 -2.40
CA ARG A 38 -5.38 -6.01 -3.85
C ARG A 38 -4.75 -7.34 -4.21
N ARG A 39 -3.67 -7.76 -3.54
CA ARG A 39 -3.08 -9.08 -3.74
C ARG A 39 -4.01 -10.21 -3.31
N VAL A 40 -4.78 -10.03 -2.24
CA VAL A 40 -5.77 -11.02 -1.80
C VAL A 40 -6.93 -11.10 -2.79
N GLU A 41 -7.47 -9.95 -3.22
CA GLU A 41 -8.52 -9.88 -4.25
C GLU A 41 -8.08 -10.59 -5.54
N ARG A 42 -6.86 -10.34 -6.03
CA ARG A 42 -6.32 -11.04 -7.20
C ARG A 42 -6.07 -12.52 -6.99
N ARG A 43 -5.69 -12.94 -5.79
CA ARG A 43 -5.58 -14.38 -5.46
C ARG A 43 -6.94 -15.05 -5.44
N GLN A 44 -7.96 -14.38 -4.94
CA GLN A 44 -9.33 -14.89 -5.00
C GLN A 44 -9.80 -15.00 -6.46
N LEU A 45 -9.48 -14.01 -7.28
CA LEU A 45 -9.80 -14.04 -8.71
C LEU A 45 -9.03 -15.13 -9.47
N ALA A 46 -7.75 -15.34 -9.15
CA ALA A 46 -6.94 -16.42 -9.73
C ALA A 46 -7.36 -17.82 -9.23
N ALA A 47 -7.95 -17.90 -8.03
CA ALA A 47 -8.54 -19.13 -7.51
C ALA A 47 -9.92 -19.41 -8.12
N MET A 48 -10.61 -18.39 -8.66
CA MET A 48 -11.84 -18.58 -9.43
C MET A 48 -11.48 -19.15 -10.80
N ASP A 49 -11.96 -20.38 -11.06
CA ASP A 49 -11.73 -21.06 -12.32
C ASP A 49 -12.39 -20.33 -13.51
N ALA A 50 -11.84 -20.50 -14.71
CA ALA A 50 -12.32 -19.86 -15.94
C ALA A 50 -13.81 -20.14 -16.22
N ARG A 51 -14.32 -21.26 -15.71
CA ARG A 51 -15.74 -21.62 -15.78
C ARG A 51 -16.62 -20.76 -14.88
N SER A 52 -16.23 -20.51 -13.65
CA SER A 52 -16.96 -19.62 -12.72
C SER A 52 -16.95 -18.17 -13.19
N LEU A 53 -15.86 -17.72 -13.82
CA LEU A 53 -15.80 -16.40 -14.45
C LEU A 53 -16.84 -16.26 -15.58
N ARG A 54 -16.98 -17.28 -16.44
CA ARG A 54 -17.98 -17.29 -17.53
C ARG A 54 -19.42 -17.26 -16.99
N GLU A 55 -19.71 -17.97 -15.90
CA GLU A 55 -21.03 -17.96 -15.27
C GLU A 55 -21.40 -16.57 -14.70
N LEU A 56 -20.41 -15.79 -14.28
CA LEU A 56 -20.57 -14.40 -13.85
C LEU A 56 -20.61 -13.40 -15.01
N GLY A 57 -20.51 -13.88 -16.26
CA GLY A 57 -20.43 -13.03 -17.46
C GLY A 57 -19.09 -12.32 -17.62
N ILE A 58 -18.05 -12.73 -16.88
CA ILE A 58 -16.71 -12.16 -16.96
C ILE A 58 -15.91 -12.94 -17.99
N SER A 59 -15.27 -12.24 -18.93
CA SER A 59 -14.38 -12.89 -19.89
C SER A 59 -13.13 -13.43 -19.17
N PRO A 60 -12.82 -14.74 -19.28
CA PRO A 60 -11.64 -15.31 -18.64
C PRO A 60 -10.34 -14.75 -19.23
N GLU A 61 -10.34 -14.35 -20.50
CA GLU A 61 -9.19 -13.70 -21.16
C GLU A 61 -8.91 -12.32 -20.56
N LEU A 62 -9.96 -11.57 -20.22
CA LEU A 62 -9.84 -10.28 -19.55
C LEU A 62 -9.36 -10.44 -18.10
N ALA A 63 -9.80 -11.50 -17.42
CA ALA A 63 -9.33 -11.83 -16.08
C ALA A 63 -7.83 -12.19 -16.08
N ASP A 64 -7.37 -13.03 -17.02
CA ASP A 64 -5.95 -13.36 -17.18
C ASP A 64 -5.10 -12.13 -17.54
N TYR A 65 -5.64 -11.23 -18.38
CA TYR A 65 -4.99 -9.95 -18.68
C TYR A 65 -4.82 -9.11 -17.40
N GLU A 66 -5.86 -8.95 -16.58
CA GLU A 66 -5.80 -8.18 -15.34
C GLU A 66 -4.91 -8.83 -14.26
N LEU A 67 -4.84 -10.17 -14.23
CA LEU A 67 -3.92 -10.90 -13.35
C LEU A 67 -2.45 -10.66 -13.71
N ASN A 68 -2.13 -10.53 -14.99
CA ASN A 68 -0.79 -10.22 -15.48
C ASN A 68 -0.39 -8.75 -15.31
N ARG A 69 -1.32 -7.85 -14.97
CA ARG A 69 -0.99 -6.43 -14.72
C ARG A 69 -0.24 -6.24 -13.41
N PRO A 70 0.54 -5.15 -13.25
CA PRO A 70 1.17 -4.84 -11.98
C PRO A 70 0.16 -4.66 -10.86
N PHE A 71 0.44 -5.24 -9.68
CA PHE A 71 -0.48 -5.24 -8.52
C PHE A 71 -0.75 -3.87 -7.90
N TRP A 72 0.14 -2.90 -8.15
CA TRP A 72 -0.04 -1.52 -7.71
C TRP A 72 -1.05 -0.74 -8.55
N GLN A 73 -1.41 -1.24 -9.75
CA GLN A 73 -2.46 -0.61 -10.55
C GLN A 73 -3.85 -1.10 -10.09
N PRO A 74 -4.84 -0.18 -9.98
CA PRO A 74 -6.21 -0.58 -9.69
C PRO A 74 -6.71 -1.51 -10.80
N MET A 75 -7.41 -2.56 -10.38
CA MET A 75 -8.05 -3.51 -11.29
C MET A 75 -9.14 -2.76 -12.06
N ARG A 76 -9.23 -3.01 -13.37
CA ARG A 76 -10.31 -2.41 -14.17
C ARG A 76 -11.62 -3.11 -13.85
N ASP A 77 -12.72 -2.39 -14.03
CA ASP A 77 -14.04 -2.98 -13.91
C ASP A 77 -14.21 -4.09 -14.96
N LEU A 78 -14.37 -5.33 -14.48
CA LEU A 78 -14.46 -6.55 -15.28
C LEU A 78 -15.89 -6.81 -15.80
N ARG A 79 -16.88 -6.04 -15.35
CA ARG A 79 -18.32 -6.26 -15.61
C ARG A 79 -18.86 -5.36 -16.74
N ARG A 80 -18.07 -5.10 -17.78
CA ARG A 80 -18.45 -4.21 -18.87
C ARG A 80 -18.75 -4.94 -20.16
#